data_AF-A0A1G2YYA0-F1
#
_entry.id   AF-A0A1G2YYA0-F1
#
_cell.length_a   1.000
_cell.length_b   1.000
_cell.length_c   1.000
_cell.angle_alpha   90.00
_cell.angle_beta   90.00
_cell.angle_gamma   90.00
#
_symmetry.space_group_name_H-M   'P 1'
#
loop_
_entity.id
_entity.type
_entity.pdbx_description
1 polymer ?
#
loop_
_entity_poly.entity_id
_entity_poly.type
_entity_poly.pdbx_seq_one_letter_code
_entity_poly.pdbx_strand_id
1 'polypeptide(L)'
;MYDIADTIVAISSPSGGIRSVVRISGPQAIAVCEQVFQPGPDCEIRNLQSDLSDESAIRNPCILSGSMRITDALTVDARLYLFFAPRSYTGEHLVEIHIDASQAIVEALVENLLAAGLRPAGPGEFTARAYLNGKLDLAQAEAVNEIVSSSNHLQLDAAQRLLGGRLTDAADGIRSALLDILSLIEAGLDFSEETQDIASAQSQVLERLEAQTHNLASLLAGSIRCEALMDLPAIGIAGAPNAGKSSLLNALLGWERSIVSGQPKTTRDVLTGVLTTDRFQCVLFDCAGLLLSPDNTLDELTQRAAIEALQNCHAVLFCVDSAKPDWREDIAVRALIEPKHVVHVATKCDLLPGDELPPRIRALTETFKADFLPTSATTAQGHQELLDAMAQAASRNPQSEMVPLVLTARHRQAIVEAGRSVGQAVEQIRRGNDEIAATMIRAACQAVSHIEQQHIDEQVLDRIFSRFCIGK
;
A
#
# COMPACT_ATOMS: atom_id res chain seq x y z
N MET A 1 18.32 -14.27 -0.51
CA MET A 1 18.79 -14.84 -1.80
C MET A 1 17.59 -15.44 -2.51
N TYR A 2 16.97 -14.67 -3.40
CA TYR A 2 15.82 -15.11 -4.19
C TYR A 2 16.32 -15.93 -5.37
N ASP A 3 16.21 -17.25 -5.29
CA ASP A 3 16.50 -18.12 -6.42
C ASP A 3 15.25 -18.22 -7.32
N ILE A 4 15.28 -17.57 -8.48
CA ILE A 4 14.17 -17.60 -9.45
C ILE A 4 14.09 -18.98 -10.14
N ALA A 5 15.11 -19.84 -10.00
CA ALA A 5 15.08 -21.18 -10.57
C ALA A 5 14.26 -22.18 -9.74
N ASP A 6 13.96 -21.87 -8.46
CA ASP A 6 13.16 -22.73 -7.60
C ASP A 6 11.65 -22.44 -7.70
N THR A 7 10.83 -23.36 -7.20
CA THR A 7 9.36 -23.22 -7.17
C THR A 7 8.88 -23.11 -5.74
N ILE A 8 8.13 -22.05 -5.45
CA ILE A 8 7.66 -21.71 -4.10
C ILE A 8 6.18 -21.97 -3.91
N VAL A 9 5.78 -22.24 -2.67
CA VAL A 9 4.39 -22.39 -2.23
C VAL A 9 4.10 -21.60 -0.96
N ALA A 10 2.91 -21.01 -0.88
CA ALA A 10 2.36 -20.51 0.38
C ALA A 10 0.82 -20.45 0.38
N ILE A 11 0.25 -20.28 1.57
CA ILE A 11 -1.16 -19.94 1.75
C ILE A 11 -1.32 -18.43 1.51
N SER A 12 -2.19 -18.05 0.58
CA SER A 12 -2.45 -16.66 0.15
C SER A 12 -3.76 -16.09 0.69
N SER A 13 -4.49 -16.86 1.51
CA SER A 13 -5.74 -16.45 2.15
C SER A 13 -5.56 -16.22 3.66
N PRO A 14 -6.30 -15.28 4.28
CA PRO A 14 -6.33 -15.15 5.74
C PRO A 14 -6.82 -16.43 6.44
N SER A 15 -6.35 -16.66 7.66
CA SER A 15 -6.84 -17.75 8.50
C SER A 15 -8.31 -17.57 8.88
N GLY A 16 -9.09 -18.67 8.85
CA GLY A 16 -10.50 -18.68 9.29
C GLY A 16 -11.55 -18.39 8.22
N GLY A 17 -11.16 -18.25 6.95
CA GLY A 17 -12.08 -18.14 5.82
C GLY A 17 -12.72 -19.47 5.41
N ILE A 18 -13.90 -19.42 4.79
CA ILE A 18 -14.58 -20.62 4.23
C ILE A 18 -13.78 -21.22 3.07
N ARG A 19 -13.09 -20.36 2.31
CA ARG A 19 -12.26 -20.71 1.15
C ARG A 19 -10.81 -20.37 1.44
N SER A 20 -9.93 -21.34 1.20
CA SER A 20 -8.48 -21.17 1.30
C SER A 20 -7.84 -21.16 -0.08
N VAL A 21 -6.81 -20.33 -0.24
CA VAL A 21 -6.02 -20.21 -1.47
C VAL A 21 -4.59 -20.61 -1.18
N VAL A 22 -4.10 -21.62 -1.89
CA VAL A 22 -2.67 -22.01 -1.87
C VAL A 22 -2.08 -21.62 -3.21
N ARG A 23 -1.07 -20.75 -3.21
CA ARG A 23 -0.42 -20.23 -4.41
C ARG A 23 0.94 -20.88 -4.60
N ILE A 24 1.25 -21.21 -5.84
CA ILE A 24 2.51 -21.79 -6.28
C ILE A 24 3.08 -20.95 -7.42
N SER A 25 4.36 -20.60 -7.39
CA SER A 25 5.04 -19.88 -8.49
C SER A 25 6.41 -20.50 -8.78
N GLY A 26 6.74 -20.64 -10.05
CA GLY A 26 8.03 -21.14 -10.51
C GLY A 26 7.93 -22.18 -11.63
N PRO A 27 9.07 -22.69 -12.13
CA PRO A 27 9.13 -23.55 -13.30
C PRO A 27 8.39 -24.90 -13.12
N GLN A 28 8.29 -25.41 -11.89
CA GLN A 28 7.63 -26.69 -11.60
C GLN A 28 6.17 -26.54 -11.17
N ALA A 29 5.63 -25.32 -11.14
CA ALA A 29 4.30 -25.03 -10.56
C ALA A 29 3.18 -25.91 -11.16
N ILE A 30 3.14 -26.01 -12.49
CA ILE A 30 2.12 -26.80 -13.20
C ILE A 30 2.39 -28.30 -13.05
N ALA A 31 3.65 -28.72 -13.18
CA ALA A 31 4.08 -30.11 -13.14
C ALA A 31 3.74 -30.78 -11.79
N VAL A 32 3.97 -30.09 -10.69
CA VAL A 32 3.64 -30.63 -9.36
C VAL A 32 2.14 -30.68 -9.14
N CYS A 33 1.39 -29.66 -9.58
CA CYS A 33 -0.06 -29.65 -9.46
C CYS A 33 -0.71 -30.84 -10.17
N GLU A 34 -0.17 -31.25 -11.31
CA GLU A 34 -0.66 -32.42 -12.06
C GLU A 34 -0.60 -33.73 -11.27
N GLN A 35 0.37 -33.88 -10.38
CA GLN A 35 0.55 -35.12 -9.60
C GLN A 35 -0.47 -35.26 -8.46
N VAL A 36 -1.07 -34.14 -8.05
CA VAL A 36 -2.00 -34.07 -6.91
C VAL A 36 -3.43 -33.71 -7.33
N PHE A 37 -3.62 -33.14 -8.52
CA PHE A 37 -4.93 -32.76 -9.03
C PHE A 37 -5.48 -33.78 -10.02
N GLN A 38 -6.77 -34.09 -9.87
CA GLN A 38 -7.53 -34.89 -10.82
C GLN A 38 -8.62 -34.02 -11.46
N PRO A 39 -8.54 -33.76 -12.79
CA PRO A 39 -9.55 -33.02 -13.51
C PRO A 39 -10.94 -33.65 -13.37
N GLY A 40 -11.97 -32.81 -13.24
CA GLY A 40 -13.36 -33.26 -13.22
C GLY A 40 -13.81 -33.85 -14.56
N PRO A 41 -14.93 -34.59 -14.58
CA PRO A 41 -15.44 -35.24 -15.79
C PRO A 41 -15.75 -34.25 -16.93
N ASP A 42 -16.10 -33.01 -16.60
CA ASP A 42 -16.42 -31.93 -17.55
C ASP A 42 -15.18 -31.11 -17.98
N CYS A 43 -13.98 -31.50 -17.53
CA CYS A 43 -12.75 -30.79 -17.88
C CYS A 43 -12.21 -31.28 -19.22
N GLU A 44 -12.05 -30.36 -20.19
CA GLU A 44 -11.45 -30.66 -21.50
C GLU A 44 -9.96 -31.00 -21.39
N ILE A 45 -9.28 -30.48 -20.36
CA ILE A 45 -7.86 -30.72 -20.10
C ILE A 45 -7.73 -31.95 -19.20
N ARG A 46 -7.10 -33.02 -19.71
CA ARG A 46 -6.95 -34.28 -18.97
C ARG A 46 -5.51 -34.52 -18.51
N ASN A 47 -4.54 -33.99 -19.23
CA ASN A 47 -3.13 -34.04 -18.85
C ASN A 47 -2.57 -32.61 -18.91
N LEU A 48 -2.23 -32.07 -17.75
CA LEU A 48 -1.77 -30.70 -17.63
C LEU A 48 -0.47 -30.51 -18.40
N GLN A 49 0.51 -31.40 -18.33
CA GLN A 49 1.75 -31.20 -19.09
C GLN A 49 1.58 -31.35 -20.59
N SER A 50 0.98 -32.44 -21.08
CA SER A 50 0.92 -32.75 -22.51
C SER A 50 -0.12 -31.90 -23.26
N ASP A 51 -1.23 -31.56 -22.61
CA ASP A 51 -2.21 -30.66 -23.22
C ASP A 51 -1.73 -29.19 -23.15
N LEU A 52 -0.73 -28.90 -22.29
CA LEU A 52 -0.11 -27.58 -22.13
C LEU A 52 1.28 -27.41 -22.76
N SER A 53 1.88 -28.45 -23.37
CA SER A 53 3.28 -28.48 -23.83
C SER A 53 3.60 -27.69 -25.11
N ASP A 54 2.65 -26.89 -25.63
CA ASP A 54 2.93 -26.03 -26.79
C ASP A 54 3.54 -24.71 -26.29
N GLU A 55 4.86 -24.73 -26.06
CA GLU A 55 5.66 -23.62 -25.52
C GLU A 55 5.69 -22.38 -26.44
N SER A 56 5.29 -22.54 -27.71
CA SER A 56 5.36 -21.49 -28.73
C SER A 56 4.19 -20.49 -28.70
N ALA A 57 3.09 -20.83 -28.02
CA ALA A 57 1.90 -20.00 -27.95
C ALA A 57 1.75 -19.36 -26.55
N ILE A 58 1.69 -18.03 -26.48
CA ILE A 58 1.33 -17.32 -25.25
C ILE A 58 -0.12 -17.69 -24.89
N ARG A 59 -0.30 -18.55 -23.89
CA ARG A 59 -1.61 -19.07 -23.48
C ARG A 59 -2.36 -18.10 -22.57
N ASN A 60 -3.69 -18.12 -22.65
CA ASN A 60 -4.56 -17.38 -21.75
C ASN A 60 -4.70 -18.13 -20.41
N PRO A 61 -4.86 -17.40 -19.29
CA PRO A 61 -5.22 -18.01 -18.02
C PRO A 61 -6.50 -18.85 -18.13
N CYS A 62 -6.59 -19.93 -17.39
CA CYS A 62 -7.76 -20.81 -17.39
C CYS A 62 -8.07 -21.34 -15.99
N ILE A 63 -9.31 -21.82 -15.81
CA ILE A 63 -9.80 -22.37 -14.55
C ILE A 63 -10.21 -23.82 -14.79
N LEU A 64 -9.71 -24.73 -13.97
CA LEU A 64 -10.08 -26.15 -13.99
C LEU A 64 -10.80 -26.51 -12.71
N SER A 65 -11.88 -27.27 -12.83
CA SER A 65 -12.59 -27.84 -11.68
C SER A 65 -12.28 -29.33 -11.60
N GLY A 66 -12.06 -29.83 -10.39
CA GLY A 66 -11.70 -31.22 -10.16
C GLY A 66 -11.55 -31.51 -8.67
N SER A 67 -10.72 -32.50 -8.36
CA SER A 67 -10.43 -32.87 -6.98
C SER A 67 -8.93 -32.83 -6.72
N MET A 68 -8.55 -32.44 -5.50
CA MET A 68 -7.18 -32.41 -5.01
C MET A 68 -6.96 -33.55 -4.03
N ARG A 69 -5.91 -34.34 -4.26
CA ARG A 69 -5.49 -35.41 -3.35
C ARG A 69 -4.70 -34.80 -2.19
N ILE A 70 -5.23 -34.94 -0.97
CA ILE A 70 -4.63 -34.47 0.28
C ILE A 70 -3.91 -35.62 0.98
N THR A 71 -4.41 -36.84 0.90
CA THR A 71 -3.68 -38.05 1.31
C THR A 71 -4.11 -39.19 0.38
N ASP A 72 -3.51 -40.36 0.52
CA ASP A 72 -3.95 -41.54 -0.26
C ASP A 72 -5.42 -41.93 0.01
N ALA A 73 -6.00 -41.50 1.13
CA ALA A 73 -7.38 -41.78 1.51
C ALA A 73 -8.31 -40.56 1.46
N LEU A 74 -7.79 -39.35 1.23
CA LEU A 74 -8.56 -38.10 1.28
C LEU A 74 -8.36 -37.27 0.02
N THR A 75 -9.46 -37.00 -0.66
CA THR A 75 -9.57 -36.04 -1.77
C THR A 75 -10.60 -34.98 -1.44
N VAL A 76 -10.37 -33.75 -1.89
CA VAL A 76 -11.29 -32.62 -1.70
C VAL A 76 -11.58 -31.95 -3.04
N ASP A 77 -12.79 -31.43 -3.21
CA ASP A 77 -13.12 -30.64 -4.39
C ASP A 77 -12.25 -29.38 -4.42
N ALA A 78 -11.69 -29.08 -5.60
CA ALA A 78 -10.77 -27.98 -5.79
C ALA A 78 -10.99 -27.30 -7.15
N ARG A 79 -10.64 -26.01 -7.20
CA ARG A 79 -10.48 -25.29 -8.46
C ARG A 79 -9.04 -24.85 -8.62
N LEU A 80 -8.45 -25.15 -9.77
CA LEU A 80 -7.12 -24.67 -10.16
C LEU A 80 -7.26 -23.45 -11.06
N TYR A 81 -6.59 -22.37 -10.71
CA TYR A 81 -6.44 -21.19 -11.54
C TYR A 81 -5.02 -21.21 -12.08
N LEU A 82 -4.89 -21.39 -13.39
CA LEU A 82 -3.60 -21.53 -14.05
C LEU A 82 -3.24 -20.25 -14.78
N PHE A 83 -2.06 -19.73 -14.48
CA PHE A 83 -1.45 -18.58 -15.14
C PHE A 83 -0.13 -19.02 -15.77
N PHE A 84 0.08 -18.62 -17.02
CA PHE A 84 1.25 -19.02 -17.79
C PHE A 84 2.22 -17.86 -17.91
N ALA A 85 3.52 -18.12 -17.77
CA ALA A 85 4.53 -17.11 -18.04
C ALA A 85 4.36 -16.54 -19.46
N PRO A 86 4.53 -15.22 -19.69
CA PRO A 86 4.77 -14.14 -18.71
C PRO A 86 3.48 -13.51 -18.15
N ARG A 87 2.30 -14.09 -18.42
CA ARG A 87 0.97 -13.59 -18.05
C ARG A 87 0.50 -14.10 -16.67
N SER A 88 1.31 -13.85 -15.66
CA SER A 88 0.99 -14.08 -14.24
C SER A 88 1.41 -12.87 -13.40
N TYR A 89 1.08 -12.91 -12.11
CA TYR A 89 1.51 -11.90 -11.14
C TYR A 89 3.04 -11.83 -11.04
N THR A 90 3.70 -12.98 -10.86
CA THR A 90 5.16 -13.06 -10.72
C THR A 90 5.90 -12.96 -12.05
N GLY A 91 5.23 -13.16 -13.18
CA GLY A 91 5.86 -13.32 -14.49
C GLY A 91 6.27 -14.77 -14.80
N GLU A 92 6.15 -15.68 -13.84
CA GLU A 92 6.44 -17.12 -13.99
C GLU A 92 5.15 -17.92 -14.24
N HIS A 93 5.26 -19.25 -14.41
CA HIS A 93 4.08 -20.10 -14.25
C HIS A 93 3.57 -20.00 -12.81
N LEU A 94 2.27 -19.75 -12.65
CA LEU A 94 1.63 -19.57 -11.35
C LEU A 94 0.34 -20.38 -11.30
N VAL A 95 0.15 -21.08 -10.19
CA VAL A 95 -1.07 -21.87 -9.94
C VAL A 95 -1.67 -21.43 -8.61
N GLU A 96 -2.97 -21.14 -8.61
CA GLU A 96 -3.75 -20.95 -7.38
C GLU A 96 -4.70 -22.12 -7.19
N ILE A 97 -4.55 -22.81 -6.07
CA ILE A 97 -5.40 -23.90 -5.63
C ILE A 97 -6.45 -23.33 -4.68
N HIS A 98 -7.71 -23.41 -5.08
CA HIS A 98 -8.82 -22.95 -4.28
C HIS A 98 -9.59 -24.15 -3.72
N ILE A 99 -9.64 -24.24 -2.39
CA ILE A 99 -10.33 -25.30 -1.66
C ILE A 99 -11.21 -24.72 -0.55
N ASP A 100 -12.40 -25.27 -0.39
CA ASP A 100 -13.32 -24.93 0.69
C ASP A 100 -13.14 -25.96 1.82
N ALA A 101 -12.06 -25.81 2.59
CA ALA A 101 -11.61 -26.83 3.54
C ALA A 101 -11.09 -26.22 4.85
N SER A 102 -11.13 -27.03 5.92
CA SER A 102 -10.56 -26.64 7.22
C SER A 102 -9.05 -26.43 7.13
N GLN A 103 -8.51 -25.57 7.99
CA GLN A 103 -7.07 -25.26 8.05
C GLN A 103 -6.16 -26.50 8.08
N ALA A 104 -6.54 -27.55 8.84
CA ALA A 104 -5.76 -28.80 8.90
C ALA A 104 -5.61 -29.50 7.53
N ILE A 105 -6.61 -29.39 6.64
CA ILE A 105 -6.56 -29.95 5.28
C ILE A 105 -5.63 -29.10 4.40
N VAL A 106 -5.67 -27.78 4.56
CA VAL A 106 -4.80 -26.84 3.84
C VAL A 106 -3.33 -27.05 4.22
N GLU A 107 -3.06 -27.21 5.52
CA GLU A 107 -1.72 -27.51 6.04
C GLU A 107 -1.19 -28.84 5.49
N ALA A 108 -2.00 -29.91 5.51
CA ALA A 108 -1.63 -31.20 4.92
C ALA A 108 -1.37 -31.10 3.41
N LEU A 109 -2.14 -30.30 2.67
CA LEU A 109 -1.88 -30.04 1.25
C LEU A 109 -0.51 -29.36 1.05
N VAL A 110 -0.22 -28.32 1.84
CA VAL A 110 1.06 -27.62 1.74
C VAL A 110 2.22 -28.56 2.08
N GLU A 111 2.11 -29.38 3.12
CA GLU A 111 3.12 -30.38 3.47
C GLU A 111 3.40 -31.36 2.32
N ASN A 112 2.36 -31.82 1.61
CA ASN A 112 2.54 -32.67 0.43
C ASN A 112 3.24 -31.96 -0.72
N LEU A 113 2.89 -30.69 -0.97
CA LEU A 113 3.52 -29.88 -2.00
C LEU A 113 5.00 -29.65 -1.69
N LEU A 114 5.34 -29.42 -0.42
CA LEU A 114 6.72 -29.34 0.05
C LEU A 114 7.47 -30.67 -0.13
N ALA A 115 6.82 -31.81 0.18
CA ALA A 115 7.38 -33.13 -0.04
C ALA A 115 7.58 -33.46 -1.53
N ALA A 116 6.81 -32.83 -2.42
CA ALA A 116 6.96 -32.93 -3.87
C ALA A 116 8.09 -32.05 -4.44
N GLY A 117 8.85 -31.34 -3.58
CA GLY A 117 10.05 -30.59 -3.95
C GLY A 117 9.87 -29.08 -4.02
N LEU A 118 8.71 -28.54 -3.65
CA LEU A 118 8.53 -27.09 -3.55
C LEU A 118 9.15 -26.56 -2.26
N ARG A 119 9.60 -25.30 -2.30
CA ARG A 119 10.10 -24.59 -1.11
C ARG A 119 8.99 -23.71 -0.51
N PRO A 120 8.91 -23.53 0.82
CA PRO A 120 8.04 -22.50 1.38
C PRO A 120 8.49 -21.11 0.92
N ALA A 121 7.54 -20.28 0.49
CA ALA A 121 7.81 -18.89 0.14
C ALA A 121 8.25 -18.08 1.37
N GLY A 122 9.23 -17.20 1.18
CA GLY A 122 9.58 -16.18 2.17
C GLY A 122 8.55 -15.03 2.23
N PRO A 123 8.65 -14.15 3.24
CA PRO A 123 7.84 -12.93 3.32
C PRO A 123 8.02 -12.08 2.04
N GLY A 124 6.91 -11.69 1.40
CA GLY A 124 6.92 -10.85 0.20
C GLY A 124 7.52 -11.46 -1.07
N GLU A 125 7.89 -12.74 -1.05
CA GLU A 125 8.70 -13.34 -2.12
C GLU A 125 8.00 -13.33 -3.50
N PHE A 126 6.69 -13.55 -3.56
CA PHE A 126 5.95 -13.46 -4.82
C PHE A 126 6.01 -12.04 -5.42
N THR A 127 5.86 -10.99 -4.61
CA THR A 127 6.00 -9.60 -5.05
C THR A 127 7.45 -9.30 -5.45
N ALA A 128 8.43 -9.85 -4.73
CA ALA A 128 9.84 -9.73 -5.09
C ALA A 128 10.12 -10.34 -6.47
N ARG A 129 9.57 -11.52 -6.78
CA ARG A 129 9.68 -12.13 -8.12
C ARG A 129 8.99 -11.30 -9.20
N ALA A 130 7.82 -10.74 -8.91
CA ALA A 130 7.14 -9.81 -9.82
C ALA A 130 8.04 -8.61 -10.17
N TYR A 131 8.71 -8.03 -9.18
CA TYR A 131 9.70 -6.96 -9.40
C TYR A 131 10.90 -7.44 -10.23
N LEU A 132 11.51 -8.57 -9.87
CA LEU A 132 12.68 -9.13 -10.58
C LEU A 132 12.38 -9.49 -12.04
N ASN A 133 11.14 -9.89 -12.33
CA ASN A 133 10.68 -10.19 -13.69
C ASN A 133 10.11 -8.95 -14.42
N GLY A 134 10.26 -7.75 -13.86
CA GLY A 134 9.83 -6.49 -14.48
C GLY A 134 8.31 -6.33 -14.60
N LYS A 135 7.52 -7.08 -13.81
CA LYS A 135 6.05 -6.97 -13.76
C LYS A 135 5.59 -5.76 -12.95
N LEU A 136 6.40 -5.37 -11.97
CA LEU A 136 6.19 -4.22 -11.10
C LEU A 136 7.52 -3.48 -10.98
N ASP A 137 7.47 -2.16 -10.88
CA ASP A 137 8.56 -1.38 -10.32
C ASP A 137 8.55 -1.48 -8.78
N LEU A 138 9.58 -0.94 -8.12
CA LEU A 138 9.69 -1.05 -6.66
C LEU A 138 8.61 -0.24 -5.92
N ALA A 139 8.22 0.93 -6.44
CA ALA A 139 7.18 1.75 -5.81
C ALA A 139 5.81 1.05 -5.88
N GLN A 140 5.53 0.37 -7.00
CA GLN A 140 4.37 -0.50 -7.15
C GLN A 140 4.43 -1.70 -6.20
N ALA A 141 5.60 -2.33 -6.06
CA ALA A 141 5.79 -3.43 -5.12
C ALA A 141 5.51 -3.01 -3.66
N GLU A 142 6.02 -1.86 -3.22
CA GLU A 142 5.73 -1.29 -1.90
C GLU A 142 4.25 -0.94 -1.72
N ALA A 143 3.62 -0.37 -2.76
CA ALA A 143 2.20 -0.06 -2.76
C ALA A 143 1.31 -1.30 -2.59
N VAL A 144 1.73 -2.48 -3.07
CA VAL A 144 1.01 -3.75 -2.79
C VAL A 144 0.96 -4.02 -1.29
N ASN A 145 2.05 -3.76 -0.55
CA ASN A 145 2.02 -3.94 0.89
C ASN A 145 1.06 -2.97 1.55
N GLU A 146 1.18 -1.69 1.19
CA GLU A 146 0.40 -0.61 1.79
C GLU A 146 -1.09 -0.73 1.52
N ILE A 147 -1.52 -1.20 0.33
CA ILE A 147 -2.95 -1.45 0.07
C ILE A 147 -3.51 -2.47 1.06
N VAL A 148 -2.76 -3.54 1.34
CA VAL A 148 -3.20 -4.61 2.25
C VAL A 148 -3.16 -4.18 3.71
N SER A 149 -2.15 -3.39 4.12
CA SER A 149 -2.02 -2.92 5.51
C SER A 149 -2.71 -1.59 5.80
N SER A 150 -3.21 -0.88 4.78
CA SER A 150 -3.78 0.45 4.94
C SER A 150 -4.92 0.45 5.94
N SER A 151 -4.80 1.29 6.96
CA SER A 151 -5.80 1.39 8.03
C SER A 151 -6.84 2.49 7.75
N ASN A 152 -6.67 3.27 6.67
CA ASN A 152 -7.55 4.39 6.32
C ASN A 152 -7.55 4.68 4.82
N HIS A 153 -8.58 5.42 4.38
CA HIS A 153 -8.84 5.69 2.97
C HIS A 153 -7.78 6.62 2.32
N LEU A 154 -7.17 7.55 3.08
CA LEU A 154 -6.14 8.43 2.52
C LEU A 154 -4.88 7.65 2.12
N GLN A 155 -4.44 6.74 2.98
CA GLN A 155 -3.30 5.86 2.69
C GLN A 155 -3.63 4.87 1.58
N LEU A 156 -4.87 4.35 1.54
CA LEU A 156 -5.32 3.47 0.46
C LEU A 156 -5.32 4.18 -0.91
N ASP A 157 -5.86 5.39 -1.02
CA ASP A 157 -5.85 6.17 -2.27
C ASP A 157 -4.41 6.52 -2.70
N ALA A 158 -3.54 6.87 -1.76
CA ALA A 158 -2.12 7.09 -2.04
C ALA A 158 -1.44 5.83 -2.60
N ALA A 159 -1.65 4.67 -1.97
CA ALA A 159 -1.07 3.41 -2.40
C ALA A 159 -1.65 2.95 -3.76
N GLN A 160 -2.94 3.12 -4.01
CA GLN A 160 -3.55 2.82 -5.31
C GLN A 160 -2.96 3.66 -6.45
N ARG A 161 -2.68 4.95 -6.20
CA ARG A 161 -2.06 5.83 -7.21
C ARG A 161 -0.64 5.41 -7.55
N LEU A 162 0.12 4.91 -6.57
CA LEU A 162 1.46 4.37 -6.78
C LEU A 162 1.41 3.01 -7.49
N LEU A 163 0.55 2.10 -7.04
CA LEU A 163 0.35 0.80 -7.71
C LEU A 163 -0.07 0.96 -9.17
N GLY A 164 -0.90 1.96 -9.46
CA GLY A 164 -1.35 2.27 -10.82
C GLY A 164 -0.25 2.70 -11.78
N GLY A 165 1.02 2.76 -11.37
CA GLY A 165 2.16 3.02 -12.27
C GLY A 165 2.22 4.45 -12.78
N ARG A 166 1.41 5.37 -12.24
CA ARG A 166 1.29 6.74 -12.77
C ARG A 166 2.60 7.53 -12.71
N LEU A 167 3.49 7.17 -11.79
CA LEU A 167 4.84 7.76 -11.72
C LEU A 167 5.68 7.32 -12.92
N THR A 168 5.70 6.01 -13.19
CA THR A 168 6.46 5.38 -14.28
C THR A 168 5.89 5.80 -15.64
N ASP A 169 4.57 5.77 -15.82
CA ASP A 169 3.90 6.24 -17.04
C ASP A 169 4.22 7.72 -17.33
N ALA A 170 4.23 8.56 -16.29
CA ALA A 170 4.53 9.97 -16.45
C ALA A 170 6.02 10.24 -16.69
N ALA A 171 6.90 9.45 -16.07
CA ALA A 171 8.34 9.46 -16.34
C ALA A 171 8.61 9.06 -17.80
N ASP A 172 7.99 8.00 -18.30
CA ASP A 172 8.04 7.55 -19.68
C ASP A 172 7.55 8.62 -20.66
N GLY A 173 6.42 9.26 -20.34
CA GLY A 173 5.88 10.37 -21.13
C GLY A 173 6.85 11.55 -21.25
N ILE A 174 7.50 11.93 -20.14
CA ILE A 174 8.53 12.99 -20.13
C ILE A 174 9.75 12.55 -20.94
N ARG A 175 10.22 11.32 -20.75
CA ARG A 175 11.38 10.76 -21.47
C ARG A 175 11.13 10.76 -22.98
N SER A 176 9.96 10.32 -23.43
CA SER A 176 9.57 10.36 -24.84
C SER A 176 9.58 11.80 -25.39
N ALA A 177 8.97 12.74 -24.65
CA ALA A 177 8.96 14.15 -25.06
C ALA A 177 10.36 14.77 -25.14
N LEU A 178 11.26 14.40 -24.22
CA LEU A 178 12.65 14.85 -24.25
C LEU A 178 13.43 14.28 -25.45
N LEU A 179 13.18 13.02 -25.83
CA LEU A 179 13.76 12.42 -27.04
C LEU A 179 13.24 13.08 -28.32
N ASP A 180 11.96 13.45 -28.37
CA ASP A 180 11.40 14.20 -29.49
C ASP A 180 12.07 15.58 -29.62
N ILE A 181 12.29 16.27 -28.49
CA ILE A 181 13.00 17.56 -28.47
C ILE A 181 14.45 17.38 -28.91
N LEU A 182 15.13 16.34 -28.42
CA LEU A 182 16.50 16.03 -28.83
C LEU A 182 16.60 15.82 -30.34
N SER A 183 15.65 15.08 -30.92
CA SER A 183 15.58 14.82 -32.36
C SER A 183 15.41 16.12 -33.17
N LEU A 184 14.63 17.08 -32.66
CA LEU A 184 14.46 18.40 -33.30
C LEU A 184 15.75 19.22 -33.28
N ILE A 185 16.47 19.20 -32.16
CA ILE A 185 17.76 19.92 -32.03
C ILE A 185 18.82 19.28 -32.93
N GLU A 186 18.92 17.95 -32.93
CA GLU A 186 19.89 17.22 -33.75
C GLU A 186 19.62 17.43 -35.25
N ALA A 187 18.35 17.42 -35.67
CA ALA A 187 18.00 17.80 -37.05
C ALA A 187 18.41 19.26 -37.36
N GLY A 188 18.19 20.20 -36.44
CA GLY A 188 18.61 21.60 -36.62
C GLY A 188 20.12 21.79 -36.73
N LEU A 189 20.91 20.95 -36.05
CA LEU A 189 22.38 20.93 -36.14
C LEU A 189 22.88 20.41 -37.50
N ASP A 190 22.20 19.42 -38.08
CA ASP A 190 22.59 18.82 -39.38
C ASP A 190 22.18 19.68 -40.60
N PHE A 191 21.19 20.57 -40.45
CA PHE A 191 20.64 21.40 -41.54
C PHE A 191 20.99 22.91 -41.43
N SER A 192 22.03 23.28 -40.67
CA SER A 192 22.38 24.67 -40.32
C SER A 192 22.74 25.63 -41.48
N GLU A 193 22.69 25.20 -42.75
CA GLU A 193 22.96 26.06 -43.92
C GLU A 193 21.69 26.72 -44.53
N GLU A 194 20.47 26.31 -44.16
CA GLU A 194 19.22 26.89 -44.72
C GLU A 194 18.52 27.84 -43.74
N THR A 195 18.84 29.14 -43.83
CA THR A 195 18.55 30.18 -42.82
C THR A 195 17.20 30.90 -42.91
N GLN A 196 16.04 30.23 -42.81
CA GLN A 196 14.77 30.99 -42.81
C GLN A 196 13.72 30.70 -41.73
N ASP A 197 13.89 29.68 -40.87
CA ASP A 197 12.90 29.37 -39.80
C ASP A 197 13.51 29.07 -38.40
N ILE A 198 14.76 29.50 -38.15
CA ILE A 198 15.51 29.14 -36.93
C ILE A 198 14.86 29.71 -35.65
N ALA A 199 14.33 30.93 -35.68
CA ALA A 199 13.76 31.60 -34.50
C ALA A 199 12.41 30.98 -34.04
N SER A 200 11.61 30.48 -34.98
CA SER A 200 10.32 29.83 -34.69
C SER A 200 10.55 28.43 -34.11
N ALA A 201 11.52 27.68 -34.66
CA ALA A 201 11.93 26.36 -34.16
C ALA A 201 12.53 26.45 -32.74
N GLN A 202 13.43 27.41 -32.48
CA GLN A 202 14.02 27.61 -31.16
C GLN A 202 12.97 27.96 -30.09
N SER A 203 12.00 28.81 -30.44
CA SER A 203 10.89 29.16 -29.54
C SER A 203 10.02 27.94 -29.20
N GLN A 204 9.75 27.08 -30.18
CA GLN A 204 9.00 25.84 -29.99
C GLN A 204 9.74 24.84 -29.08
N VAL A 205 11.06 24.72 -29.24
CA VAL A 205 11.89 23.85 -28.38
C VAL A 205 11.88 24.35 -26.94
N LEU A 206 12.04 25.66 -26.73
CA LEU A 206 12.01 26.26 -25.40
C LEU A 206 10.65 26.04 -24.70
N GLU A 207 9.54 26.26 -25.40
CA GLU A 207 8.20 26.03 -24.86
C GLU A 207 8.01 24.57 -24.41
N ARG A 208 8.47 23.60 -25.23
CA ARG A 208 8.39 22.18 -24.88
C ARG A 208 9.26 21.81 -23.68
N LEU A 209 10.48 22.36 -23.56
CA LEU A 209 11.36 22.11 -22.42
C LEU A 209 10.81 22.73 -21.12
N GLU A 210 10.22 23.94 -21.19
CA GLU A 210 9.57 24.59 -20.05
C GLU A 210 8.35 23.78 -19.59
N ALA A 211 7.57 23.23 -20.52
CA ALA A 211 6.48 22.31 -20.19
C ALA A 211 6.99 21.05 -19.46
N GLN A 212 8.09 20.44 -19.91
CA GLN A 212 8.68 19.29 -19.21
C GLN A 212 9.23 19.65 -17.82
N THR A 213 9.76 20.86 -17.66
CA THR A 213 10.19 21.37 -16.34
C THR A 213 8.99 21.43 -15.37
N HIS A 214 7.84 21.92 -15.84
CA HIS A 214 6.61 21.95 -15.04
C HIS A 214 6.09 20.56 -14.71
N ASN A 215 6.12 19.63 -15.67
CA ASN A 215 5.70 18.25 -15.48
C ASN A 215 6.56 17.54 -14.42
N LEU A 216 7.90 17.67 -14.50
CA LEU A 216 8.83 17.12 -13.50
C LEU A 216 8.57 17.70 -12.11
N ALA A 217 8.33 19.00 -11.99
CA ALA A 217 8.00 19.64 -10.72
C ALA A 217 6.67 19.14 -10.13
N SER A 218 5.65 18.95 -10.98
CA SER A 218 4.34 18.42 -10.58
C SER A 218 4.43 16.97 -10.11
N LEU A 219 5.19 16.14 -10.82
CA LEU A 219 5.46 14.75 -10.43
C LEU A 219 6.19 14.66 -9.10
N LEU A 220 7.21 15.49 -8.90
CA LEU A 220 7.92 15.57 -7.64
C LEU A 220 6.98 15.93 -6.49
N ALA A 221 6.15 16.95 -6.66
CA ALA A 221 5.20 17.36 -5.62
C ALA A 221 4.14 16.29 -5.32
N GLY A 222 3.63 15.61 -6.36
CA GLY A 222 2.61 14.56 -6.24
C GLY A 222 3.11 13.27 -5.60
N SER A 223 4.28 12.78 -6.03
CA SER A 223 4.91 11.56 -5.51
C SER A 223 5.32 11.71 -4.05
N ILE A 224 6.02 12.81 -3.72
CA ILE A 224 6.41 13.15 -2.35
C ILE A 224 5.19 13.16 -1.43
N ARG A 225 4.06 13.68 -1.91
CA ARG A 225 2.85 13.74 -1.11
C ARG A 225 2.22 12.36 -0.89
N CYS A 226 2.20 11.49 -1.89
CA CYS A 226 1.65 10.14 -1.73
C CYS A 226 2.53 9.30 -0.81
N GLU A 227 3.85 9.35 -1.01
CA GLU A 227 4.84 8.64 -0.18
C GLU A 227 4.83 9.14 1.26
N ALA A 228 4.86 10.45 1.47
CA ALA A 228 4.80 11.03 2.82
C ALA A 228 3.53 10.62 3.57
N LEU A 229 2.38 10.53 2.90
CA LEU A 229 1.12 10.08 3.51
C LEU A 229 1.15 8.61 3.94
N MET A 230 1.82 7.73 3.17
CA MET A 230 1.98 6.32 3.55
C MET A 230 2.86 6.18 4.79
N ASP A 231 3.88 7.02 4.93
CA ASP A 231 4.79 6.99 6.09
C ASP A 231 4.20 7.58 7.38
N LEU A 232 3.08 8.31 7.30
CA LEU A 232 2.48 8.90 8.49
C LEU A 232 1.92 7.80 9.41
N PRO A 233 2.17 7.89 10.74
CA PRO A 233 1.54 7.00 11.69
C PRO A 233 0.03 7.17 11.64
N ALA A 234 -0.70 6.07 11.55
CA ALA A 234 -2.16 6.04 11.58
C ALA A 234 -2.64 5.90 13.04
N ILE A 235 -3.52 6.80 13.48
CA ILE A 235 -4.16 6.77 14.80
C ILE A 235 -5.67 6.63 14.61
N GLY A 236 -6.23 5.53 15.10
CA GLY A 236 -7.66 5.25 15.03
C GLY A 236 -8.41 5.79 16.24
N ILE A 237 -9.65 6.23 16.06
CA ILE A 237 -10.57 6.57 17.15
C ILE A 237 -11.62 5.48 17.27
N ALA A 238 -11.77 4.93 18.47
CA ALA A 238 -12.69 3.84 18.78
C ALA A 238 -13.48 4.13 20.07
N GLY A 239 -14.59 3.42 20.26
CA GLY A 239 -15.47 3.61 21.42
C GLY A 239 -16.94 3.36 21.06
N ALA A 240 -17.79 3.24 22.07
CA ALA A 240 -19.22 2.99 21.89
C ALA A 240 -19.92 4.09 21.07
N PRO A 241 -21.13 3.82 20.52
CA PRO A 241 -21.99 4.86 19.97
C PRO A 241 -22.13 6.04 20.95
N ASN A 242 -22.12 7.27 20.42
CA ASN A 242 -22.22 8.51 21.20
C ASN A 242 -21.08 8.81 22.20
N ALA A 243 -19.98 8.05 22.20
CA ALA A 243 -18.81 8.31 23.05
C ALA A 243 -18.01 9.59 22.71
N GLY A 244 -18.51 10.46 21.82
CA GLY A 244 -17.85 11.72 21.46
C GLY A 244 -16.72 11.60 20.43
N LYS A 245 -16.55 10.44 19.78
CA LYS A 245 -15.49 10.16 18.78
C LYS A 245 -15.39 11.21 17.68
N SER A 246 -16.46 11.41 16.91
CA SER A 246 -16.45 12.32 15.76
C SER A 246 -16.32 13.79 16.18
N SER A 247 -16.82 14.16 17.36
CA SER A 247 -16.60 15.49 17.93
C SER A 247 -15.13 15.73 18.28
N LEU A 248 -14.48 14.75 18.92
CA LEU A 248 -13.05 14.82 19.24
C LEU A 248 -12.21 14.85 17.96
N LEU A 249 -12.52 14.01 16.97
CA LEU A 249 -11.83 14.00 15.67
C LEU A 249 -11.89 15.38 15.01
N ASN A 250 -13.09 15.95 14.89
CA ASN A 250 -13.27 17.26 14.26
C ASN A 250 -12.58 18.38 15.04
N ALA A 251 -12.59 18.30 16.38
CA ALA A 251 -11.87 19.25 17.20
C ALA A 251 -10.37 19.17 16.94
N LEU A 252 -9.76 17.97 16.99
CA LEU A 252 -8.33 17.79 16.73
C LEU A 252 -7.91 18.22 15.32
N LEU A 253 -8.67 17.84 14.28
CA LEU A 253 -8.39 18.27 12.90
C LEU A 253 -8.60 19.78 12.67
N GLY A 254 -9.41 20.43 13.50
CA GLY A 254 -9.66 21.86 13.47
C GLY A 254 -8.56 22.71 14.12
N TRP A 255 -7.62 22.09 14.84
CA TRP A 255 -6.57 22.80 15.58
C TRP A 255 -5.39 23.20 14.71
N GLU A 256 -5.12 22.50 13.60
CA GLU A 256 -4.05 22.84 12.65
C GLU A 256 -4.43 22.48 11.21
N ARG A 257 -5.31 23.28 10.58
CA ARG A 257 -5.57 23.10 9.14
C ARG A 257 -4.33 23.43 8.30
N SER A 258 -3.65 22.41 7.78
CA SER A 258 -3.06 22.44 6.44
C SER A 258 -3.96 21.66 5.49
N ILE A 259 -4.63 22.39 4.61
CA ILE A 259 -5.59 21.84 3.65
C ILE A 259 -4.83 21.00 2.63
N VAL A 260 -5.03 19.69 2.66
CA VAL A 260 -4.87 18.91 1.43
C VAL A 260 -5.95 17.86 1.26
N SER A 261 -7.19 18.32 1.08
CA SER A 261 -8.16 17.67 0.19
C SER A 261 -9.26 18.66 -0.21
N GLY A 262 -9.25 19.08 -1.47
CA GLY A 262 -10.39 19.74 -2.09
C GLY A 262 -11.41 18.69 -2.51
N GLN A 263 -12.43 18.46 -1.68
CA GLN A 263 -13.85 18.28 -2.06
C GLN A 263 -14.66 17.77 -0.85
N PRO A 264 -15.73 18.49 -0.45
CA PRO A 264 -16.69 17.98 0.53
C PRO A 264 -17.80 17.20 -0.18
N LYS A 265 -18.11 15.98 0.27
CA LYS A 265 -19.44 15.30 0.23
C LYS A 265 -19.30 13.79 0.48
N THR A 266 -19.59 13.30 1.68
CA THR A 266 -20.87 12.72 2.13
C THR A 266 -20.72 12.14 3.54
N THR A 267 -21.73 12.28 4.39
CA THR A 267 -21.73 11.95 5.83
C THR A 267 -21.96 10.46 6.12
N ARG A 268 -21.36 9.56 5.33
CA ARG A 268 -21.36 8.11 5.62
C ARG A 268 -19.98 7.47 5.59
N ASP A 269 -18.93 8.25 5.34
CA ASP A 269 -17.56 7.76 5.26
C ASP A 269 -16.81 8.03 6.57
N VAL A 270 -15.96 7.08 6.94
CA VAL A 270 -14.95 7.19 8.00
C VAL A 270 -14.22 8.53 7.85
N LEU A 271 -14.49 9.47 8.77
CA LEU A 271 -13.82 10.77 8.78
C LEU A 271 -12.33 10.50 8.96
N THR A 272 -11.55 10.76 7.91
CA THR A 272 -10.10 10.58 7.87
C THR A 272 -9.46 11.92 7.55
N GLY A 273 -8.41 12.30 8.29
CA GLY A 273 -7.69 13.55 8.05
C GLY A 273 -6.25 13.50 8.55
N VAL A 274 -5.40 14.35 8.00
CA VAL A 274 -4.03 14.53 8.49
C VAL A 274 -4.05 15.54 9.63
N LEU A 275 -3.63 15.11 10.82
CA LEU A 275 -3.33 15.99 11.93
C LEU A 275 -1.86 16.39 11.83
N THR A 276 -1.62 17.69 11.68
CA THR A 276 -0.29 18.28 11.87
C THR A 276 -0.23 18.88 13.26
N THR A 277 0.93 18.76 13.90
CA THR A 277 1.29 19.48 15.11
C THR A 277 2.72 19.98 14.99
N ASP A 278 3.13 20.92 15.84
CA ASP A 278 4.54 21.33 15.96
C ASP A 278 5.51 20.16 16.24
N ARG A 279 5.03 19.03 16.78
CA ARG A 279 5.85 17.91 17.27
C ARG A 279 5.79 16.66 16.38
N PHE A 280 4.68 16.42 15.70
CA PHE A 280 4.47 15.24 14.87
C PHE A 280 3.33 15.43 13.85
N GLN A 281 3.30 14.57 12.84
CA GLN A 281 2.19 14.43 11.91
C GLN A 281 1.63 13.01 11.98
N CYS A 282 0.32 12.85 11.85
CA CYS A 282 -0.33 11.55 11.81
C CYS A 282 -1.60 11.58 10.94
N VAL A 283 -2.04 10.41 10.49
CA VAL A 283 -3.39 10.25 9.91
C VAL A 283 -4.34 9.85 11.03
N LEU A 284 -5.34 10.68 11.28
CA LEU A 284 -6.39 10.42 12.26
C LEU A 284 -7.65 9.93 11.53
N PHE A 285 -8.23 8.82 11.99
CA PHE A 285 -9.44 8.25 11.38
C PHE A 285 -10.46 7.78 12.42
N ASP A 286 -11.75 7.96 12.14
CA ASP A 286 -12.86 7.50 12.99
C ASP A 286 -13.39 6.15 12.51
N CYS A 287 -13.22 5.11 13.33
CA CYS A 287 -13.90 3.83 13.09
C CYS A 287 -15.33 3.94 13.61
N ALA A 288 -16.22 4.46 12.75
CA ALA A 288 -17.65 4.35 12.98
C ALA A 288 -18.06 2.86 13.06
N GLY A 289 -19.03 2.52 13.91
CA GLY A 289 -19.76 1.25 13.76
C GLY A 289 -19.21 0.02 14.49
N LEU A 290 -18.44 0.15 15.57
CA LEU A 290 -18.29 -0.97 16.50
C LEU A 290 -19.61 -1.19 17.26
N LEU A 291 -20.49 -1.99 16.65
CA LEU A 291 -21.77 -2.40 17.22
C LEU A 291 -21.60 -3.69 18.03
N LEU A 292 -22.35 -3.82 19.12
CA LEU A 292 -22.40 -5.04 19.91
C LEU A 292 -23.06 -6.20 19.16
N SER A 293 -23.99 -5.89 18.27
CA SER A 293 -24.77 -6.85 17.51
C SER A 293 -25.05 -6.25 16.13
N PRO A 294 -24.34 -6.68 15.08
CA PRO A 294 -24.65 -6.28 13.71
C PRO A 294 -26.02 -6.86 13.31
N ASP A 295 -26.88 -6.04 12.69
CA ASP A 295 -28.25 -6.45 12.35
C ASP A 295 -28.31 -7.26 11.05
N ASN A 296 -27.26 -7.19 10.23
CA ASN A 296 -27.17 -7.88 8.95
C ASN A 296 -25.71 -8.20 8.58
N THR A 297 -25.53 -8.99 7.51
CA THR A 297 -24.21 -9.40 7.00
C THR A 297 -23.33 -8.23 6.55
N LEU A 298 -23.92 -7.11 6.12
CA LEU A 298 -23.17 -5.91 5.72
C LEU A 298 -22.57 -5.21 6.95
N ASP A 299 -23.32 -5.16 8.05
CA ASP A 299 -22.86 -4.62 9.33
C ASP A 299 -21.76 -5.50 9.93
N GLU A 300 -21.85 -6.83 9.81
CA GLU A 300 -20.78 -7.75 10.22
C GLU A 300 -19.48 -7.50 9.45
N LEU A 301 -19.56 -7.35 8.12
CA LEU A 301 -18.39 -7.05 7.28
C LEU A 301 -17.79 -5.68 7.62
N THR A 302 -18.64 -4.68 7.84
CA THR A 302 -18.23 -3.32 8.21
C THR A 302 -17.52 -3.32 9.57
N GLN A 303 -18.06 -4.06 10.54
CA GLN A 303 -17.47 -4.22 11.86
C GLN A 303 -16.13 -4.94 11.81
N ARG A 304 -16.00 -6.02 11.02
CA ARG A 304 -14.72 -6.71 10.84
C ARG A 304 -13.66 -5.81 10.25
N ALA A 305 -14.00 -5.05 9.20
CA ALA A 305 -13.09 -4.10 8.57
C ALA A 305 -12.64 -3.01 9.56
N ALA A 306 -13.54 -2.51 10.41
CA ALA A 306 -13.20 -1.53 11.45
C ALA A 306 -12.25 -2.10 12.51
N ILE A 307 -12.47 -3.34 12.96
CA ILE A 307 -11.59 -4.02 13.92
C ILE A 307 -10.20 -4.22 13.32
N GLU A 308 -10.11 -4.68 12.08
CA GLU A 308 -8.85 -4.90 11.38
C GLU A 308 -8.06 -3.59 11.19
N ALA A 309 -8.74 -2.50 10.79
CA ALA A 309 -8.12 -1.19 10.69
C ALA A 309 -7.56 -0.69 12.04
N LEU A 310 -8.27 -0.92 13.14
CA LEU A 310 -7.81 -0.57 14.50
C LEU A 310 -6.67 -1.45 14.99
N GLN A 311 -6.59 -2.71 14.57
CA GLN A 311 -5.48 -3.62 14.90
C GLN A 311 -4.19 -3.25 14.14
N ASN A 312 -4.31 -2.79 12.89
CA ASN A 312 -3.17 -2.45 12.04
C ASN A 312 -2.60 -1.05 12.30
N CYS A 313 -3.37 -0.15 12.92
CA CYS A 313 -2.91 1.20 13.21
C CYS A 313 -1.84 1.27 14.32
N HIS A 314 -1.18 2.43 14.44
CA HIS A 314 -0.10 2.65 15.39
C HIS A 314 -0.61 2.81 16.82
N ALA A 315 -1.75 3.47 16.98
CA ALA A 315 -2.40 3.67 18.26
C ALA A 315 -3.90 3.88 18.09
N VAL A 316 -4.66 3.49 19.12
CA VAL A 316 -6.09 3.74 19.20
C VAL A 316 -6.40 4.71 20.33
N LEU A 317 -7.12 5.78 20.02
CA LEU A 317 -7.78 6.62 21.01
C LEU A 317 -9.11 5.95 21.38
N PHE A 318 -9.13 5.30 22.54
CA PHE A 318 -10.34 4.65 23.04
C PHE A 318 -11.16 5.64 23.86
N CYS A 319 -12.22 6.17 23.25
CA CYS A 319 -13.08 7.20 23.80
C CYS A 319 -14.22 6.59 24.62
N VAL A 320 -14.38 7.07 25.85
CA VAL A 320 -15.51 6.76 26.74
C VAL A 320 -16.13 8.07 27.21
N ASP A 321 -17.45 8.17 27.11
CA ASP A 321 -18.19 9.32 27.65
C ASP A 321 -18.14 9.32 29.18
N SER A 322 -17.43 10.29 29.75
CA SER A 322 -17.25 10.41 31.20
C SER A 322 -18.54 10.77 31.95
N ALA A 323 -19.50 11.40 31.27
CA ALA A 323 -20.78 11.79 31.85
C ALA A 323 -21.83 10.66 31.79
N LYS A 324 -21.55 9.56 31.07
CA LYS A 324 -22.46 8.41 30.96
C LYS A 324 -22.56 7.67 32.31
N PRO A 325 -23.78 7.25 32.71
CA PRO A 325 -23.97 6.57 33.99
C PRO A 325 -23.47 5.11 34.01
N ASP A 326 -23.38 4.46 32.85
CA ASP A 326 -22.99 3.05 32.69
C ASP A 326 -22.03 2.87 31.50
N TRP A 327 -21.01 2.03 31.65
CA TRP A 327 -19.96 1.77 30.67
C TRP A 327 -19.91 0.30 30.19
N ARG A 328 -20.93 -0.52 30.49
CA ARG A 328 -20.98 -1.93 30.06
C ARG A 328 -20.76 -2.12 28.56
N GLU A 329 -21.40 -1.28 27.75
CA GLU A 329 -21.24 -1.28 26.30
C GLU A 329 -19.81 -0.92 25.87
N ASP A 330 -19.23 0.09 26.51
CA ASP A 330 -17.85 0.52 26.26
C ASP A 330 -16.83 -0.59 26.60
N ILE A 331 -17.05 -1.32 27.70
CA ILE A 331 -16.22 -2.49 28.07
C ILE A 331 -16.27 -3.56 26.98
N ALA A 332 -17.47 -3.86 26.48
CA ALA A 332 -17.64 -4.86 25.44
C ALA A 332 -16.98 -4.42 24.13
N VAL A 333 -17.11 -3.14 23.72
CA VAL A 333 -16.43 -2.60 22.55
C VAL A 333 -14.90 -2.66 22.72
N ARG A 334 -14.37 -2.33 23.91
CA ARG A 334 -12.94 -2.44 24.21
C ARG A 334 -12.42 -3.86 24.07
N ALA A 335 -13.23 -4.87 24.41
CA ALA A 335 -12.86 -6.28 24.31
C ALA A 335 -12.82 -6.80 22.86
N LEU A 336 -13.46 -6.11 21.91
CA LEU A 336 -13.43 -6.46 20.49
C LEU A 336 -12.13 -6.02 19.79
N ILE A 337 -11.37 -5.12 20.40
CA ILE A 337 -10.17 -4.52 19.81
C ILE A 337 -8.94 -4.89 20.62
N GLU A 338 -7.89 -5.30 19.92
CA GLU A 338 -6.58 -5.59 20.51
C GLU A 338 -5.47 -4.83 19.77
N PRO A 339 -5.42 -3.48 19.92
CA PRO A 339 -4.42 -2.67 19.22
C PRO A 339 -3.06 -2.80 19.90
N LYS A 340 -2.00 -2.48 19.16
CA LYS A 340 -0.63 -2.42 19.70
C LYS A 340 -0.51 -1.42 20.86
N HIS A 341 -1.14 -0.26 20.71
CA HIS A 341 -1.15 0.80 21.71
C HIS A 341 -2.53 1.42 21.86
N VAL A 342 -2.94 1.70 23.09
CA VAL A 342 -4.24 2.31 23.41
C VAL A 342 -4.04 3.50 24.33
N VAL A 343 -4.58 4.65 23.92
CA VAL A 343 -4.69 5.85 24.74
C VAL A 343 -6.15 5.95 25.15
N HIS A 344 -6.43 5.85 26.45
CA HIS A 344 -7.80 5.91 26.96
C HIS A 344 -8.20 7.37 27.18
N VAL A 345 -9.33 7.76 26.61
CA VAL A 345 -9.80 9.14 26.56
C VAL A 345 -11.18 9.24 27.18
N ALA A 346 -11.30 10.01 28.26
CA ALA A 346 -12.57 10.31 28.91
C ALA A 346 -13.16 11.58 28.28
N THR A 347 -14.05 11.41 27.30
CA THR A 347 -14.63 12.53 26.55
C THR A 347 -15.76 13.21 27.33
N LYS A 348 -16.15 14.41 26.87
CA LYS A 348 -17.24 15.23 27.42
C LYS A 348 -17.07 15.59 28.91
N CYS A 349 -15.82 15.74 29.36
CA CYS A 349 -15.54 16.08 30.77
C CYS A 349 -16.12 17.44 31.18
N ASP A 350 -16.44 18.32 30.23
CA ASP A 350 -17.12 19.60 30.44
C ASP A 350 -18.55 19.47 30.98
N LEU A 351 -19.18 18.31 30.82
CA LEU A 351 -20.52 18.04 31.35
C LEU A 351 -20.51 17.70 32.85
N LEU A 352 -19.31 17.42 33.41
CA LEU A 352 -19.15 17.12 34.82
C LEU A 352 -18.67 18.37 35.58
N PRO A 353 -19.26 18.67 36.75
CA PRO A 353 -18.71 19.67 37.65
C PRO A 353 -17.26 19.33 38.05
N GLY A 354 -16.44 20.35 38.31
CA GLY A 354 -15.01 20.18 38.60
C GLY A 354 -14.72 19.23 39.77
N ASP A 355 -15.60 19.16 40.77
CA ASP A 355 -15.47 18.27 41.92
C ASP A 355 -15.90 16.81 41.64
N GLU A 356 -16.70 16.59 40.59
CA GLU A 356 -17.21 15.26 40.21
C GLU A 356 -16.31 14.55 39.19
N LEU A 357 -15.50 15.31 38.44
CA LEU A 357 -14.60 14.76 37.43
C LEU A 357 -13.53 13.82 38.02
N PRO A 358 -12.77 14.18 39.09
CA PRO A 358 -11.73 13.30 39.62
C PRO A 358 -12.26 11.94 40.13
N PRO A 359 -13.37 11.86 40.88
CA PRO A 359 -14.00 10.58 41.23
C PRO A 359 -14.41 9.75 40.01
N ARG A 360 -14.96 10.39 38.97
CA ARG A 360 -15.38 9.71 37.73
C ARG A 360 -14.20 9.13 36.96
N ILE A 361 -13.10 9.86 36.83
CA ILE A 361 -11.87 9.37 36.18
C ILE A 361 -11.27 8.18 36.94
N ARG A 362 -11.29 8.21 38.28
CA ARG A 362 -10.87 7.05 39.10
C ARG A 362 -11.74 5.82 38.83
N ALA A 363 -13.06 5.99 38.78
CA ALA A 363 -13.99 4.89 38.50
C ALA A 363 -13.75 4.29 37.10
N LEU A 364 -13.50 5.11 36.07
CA LEU A 364 -13.09 4.64 34.74
C LEU A 364 -11.77 3.87 34.81
N THR A 365 -10.79 4.41 35.52
CA THR A 365 -9.46 3.79 35.66
C THR A 365 -9.55 2.41 36.32
N GLU A 366 -10.37 2.26 37.36
CA GLU A 366 -10.61 0.97 38.02
C GLU A 366 -11.36 -0.01 37.12
N THR A 367 -12.36 0.47 36.37
CA THR A 367 -13.21 -0.35 35.50
C THR A 367 -12.43 -0.95 34.32
N PHE A 368 -11.60 -0.13 33.67
CA PHE A 368 -10.84 -0.53 32.48
C PHE A 368 -9.38 -0.92 32.80
N LYS A 369 -8.94 -0.74 34.06
CA LYS A 369 -7.57 -0.98 34.53
C LYS A 369 -6.51 -0.21 33.73
N ALA A 370 -6.82 1.02 33.35
CA ALA A 370 -5.97 1.88 32.55
C ALA A 370 -6.24 3.36 32.86
N ASP A 371 -5.22 4.21 32.80
CA ASP A 371 -5.38 5.64 33.07
C ASP A 371 -6.12 6.35 31.93
N PHE A 372 -7.09 7.21 32.29
CA PHE A 372 -7.88 8.00 31.33
C PHE A 372 -7.45 9.46 31.30
N LEU A 373 -7.30 10.00 30.09
CA LEU A 373 -7.11 11.43 29.84
C LEU A 373 -8.48 12.12 29.69
N PRO A 374 -8.87 13.03 30.60
CA PRO A 374 -10.12 13.78 30.46
C PRO A 374 -10.00 14.79 29.32
N THR A 375 -10.95 14.79 28.39
CA THR A 375 -10.97 15.71 27.25
C THR A 375 -12.35 16.29 26.98
N SER A 376 -12.39 17.49 26.41
CA SER A 376 -13.62 18.10 25.90
C SER A 376 -13.41 18.71 24.53
N ALA A 377 -14.08 18.11 23.55
CA ALA A 377 -14.12 18.64 22.18
C ALA A 377 -14.73 20.05 22.10
N THR A 378 -15.56 20.45 23.07
CA THR A 378 -16.23 21.76 23.11
C THR A 378 -15.34 22.83 23.74
N THR A 379 -14.71 22.51 24.89
CA THR A 379 -13.97 23.51 25.68
C THR A 379 -12.46 23.48 25.44
N ALA A 380 -11.96 22.59 24.59
CA ALA A 380 -10.52 22.37 24.36
C ALA A 380 -9.75 21.76 25.54
N GLN A 381 -10.42 21.43 26.65
CA GLN A 381 -9.76 20.89 27.83
C GLN A 381 -9.10 19.53 27.53
N GLY A 382 -7.88 19.33 28.02
CA GLY A 382 -7.14 18.06 27.93
C GLY A 382 -6.53 17.73 26.57
N HIS A 383 -6.71 18.62 25.57
CA HIS A 383 -6.25 18.35 24.21
C HIS A 383 -4.72 18.37 24.10
N GLN A 384 -4.03 19.25 24.83
CA GLN A 384 -2.57 19.31 24.78
C GLN A 384 -1.94 18.02 25.33
N GLU A 385 -2.45 17.52 26.45
CA GLU A 385 -2.03 16.25 27.03
C GLU A 385 -2.34 15.07 26.10
N LEU A 386 -3.48 15.11 25.40
CA LEU A 386 -3.83 14.11 24.39
C LEU A 386 -2.86 14.14 23.20
N LEU A 387 -2.52 15.32 22.67
CA LEU A 387 -1.56 15.47 21.58
C LEU A 387 -0.17 14.94 21.99
N ASP A 388 0.27 15.21 23.22
CA ASP A 388 1.53 14.68 23.74
C ASP A 388 1.50 13.15 23.89
N ALA A 389 0.38 12.57 24.33
CA ALA A 389 0.19 11.12 24.40
C ALA A 389 0.18 10.49 22.99
N MET A 390 -0.45 11.14 22.02
CA MET A 390 -0.45 10.73 20.60
C MET A 390 0.96 10.77 20.01
N ALA A 391 1.72 11.84 20.26
CA ALA A 391 3.10 11.97 19.80
C ALA A 391 3.99 10.85 20.36
N GLN A 392 3.84 10.53 21.65
CA GLN A 392 4.55 9.42 22.27
C GLN A 392 4.16 8.07 21.67
N ALA A 393 2.87 7.83 21.43
CA ALA A 393 2.39 6.59 20.83
C ALA A 393 2.88 6.43 19.38
N ALA A 394 2.91 7.53 18.61
CA ALA A 394 3.45 7.58 17.26
C ALA A 394 4.98 7.33 17.23
N SER A 395 5.72 7.81 18.23
CA SER A 395 7.19 7.70 18.30
C SER A 395 7.70 6.35 18.83
N ARG A 396 6.83 5.55 19.47
CA ARG A 396 7.20 4.27 20.13
C ARG A 396 7.46 3.11 19.19
N ASN A 397 7.68 3.37 17.90
CA ASN A 397 8.04 2.35 16.93
C ASN A 397 9.56 2.34 16.69
N PRO A 398 10.37 1.55 17.44
CA PRO A 398 11.80 1.42 17.17
C PRO A 398 12.10 0.70 15.85
N GLN A 399 11.09 0.17 15.15
CA GLN A 399 11.25 -0.45 13.82
C GLN A 399 11.21 0.56 12.67
N SER A 400 10.95 1.84 12.93
CA SER A 400 11.15 2.92 11.96
C SER A 400 12.59 3.44 11.95
N GLU A 401 13.59 2.60 12.28
CA GLU A 401 14.98 2.85 11.90
C GLU A 401 15.10 2.74 10.36
N MET A 402 14.84 3.87 9.70
CA MET A 402 15.40 4.27 8.41
C MET A 402 15.37 3.21 7.31
N VAL A 403 14.19 3.00 6.72
CA VAL A 403 14.06 2.51 5.33
C VAL A 403 13.09 3.37 4.49
N PRO A 404 12.11 4.13 5.05
CA PRO A 404 11.30 5.03 4.20
C PRO A 404 12.11 6.17 3.57
N LEU A 405 13.31 6.47 4.11
CA LEU A 405 14.08 7.63 3.69
C LEU A 405 14.95 7.41 2.45
N VAL A 406 15.30 6.16 2.09
CA VAL A 406 16.34 5.91 1.07
C VAL A 406 15.77 5.94 -0.35
N LEU A 407 14.51 5.55 -0.54
CA LEU A 407 13.91 5.33 -1.86
C LEU A 407 13.10 6.54 -2.35
N THR A 408 12.32 7.17 -1.46
CA THR A 408 11.78 8.52 -1.65
C THR A 408 12.89 9.54 -1.94
N ALA A 409 14.09 9.35 -1.39
CA ALA A 409 15.24 10.18 -1.72
C ALA A 409 15.78 9.90 -3.12
N ARG A 410 15.79 8.65 -3.59
CA ARG A 410 16.33 8.25 -4.90
C ARG A 410 15.43 8.66 -6.07
N HIS A 411 14.13 8.34 -6.04
CA HIS A 411 13.21 8.80 -7.08
C HIS A 411 13.15 10.33 -7.13
N ARG A 412 13.12 10.97 -5.95
CA ARG A 412 13.26 12.43 -5.83
C ARG A 412 14.57 12.91 -6.43
N GLN A 413 15.69 12.24 -6.17
CA GLN A 413 16.99 12.61 -6.71
C GLN A 413 17.00 12.51 -8.25
N ALA A 414 16.48 11.42 -8.82
CA ALA A 414 16.33 11.24 -10.25
C ALA A 414 15.50 12.36 -10.89
N ILE A 415 14.33 12.68 -10.33
CA ILE A 415 13.46 13.76 -10.81
C ILE A 415 14.13 15.14 -10.65
N VAL A 416 14.82 15.39 -9.53
CA VAL A 416 15.55 16.64 -9.27
C VAL A 416 16.72 16.80 -10.24
N GLU A 417 17.45 15.73 -10.52
CA GLU A 417 18.58 15.72 -11.45
C GLU A 417 18.11 15.90 -12.89
N ALA A 418 17.02 15.24 -13.28
CA ALA A 418 16.35 15.48 -14.55
C ALA A 418 15.90 16.95 -14.68
N GLY A 419 15.22 17.49 -13.66
CA GLY A 419 14.76 18.88 -13.65
C GLY A 419 15.89 19.88 -13.74
N ARG A 420 17.02 19.62 -13.05
CA ARG A 420 18.24 20.43 -13.15
C ARG A 420 18.80 20.40 -14.58
N SER A 421 18.90 19.22 -15.17
CA SER A 421 19.45 19.03 -16.52
C SER A 421 18.57 19.70 -17.59
N VAL A 422 17.25 19.57 -17.49
CA VAL A 422 16.30 20.28 -18.37
C VAL A 422 16.42 21.80 -18.20
N GLY A 423 16.50 22.30 -16.96
CA GLY A 423 16.72 23.72 -16.70
C GLY A 423 18.04 24.25 -17.27
N GLN A 424 19.11 23.45 -17.23
CA GLN A 424 20.38 23.77 -17.88
C GLN A 424 20.24 23.77 -19.42
N ALA A 425 19.50 22.82 -20.00
CA ALA A 425 19.23 22.79 -21.44
C ALA A 425 18.53 24.07 -21.92
N VAL A 426 17.48 24.51 -21.20
CA VAL A 426 16.76 25.77 -21.49
C VAL A 426 17.73 26.96 -21.54
N GLU A 427 18.62 27.08 -20.55
CA GLU A 427 19.59 28.17 -20.49
C GLU A 427 20.61 28.11 -21.65
N GLN A 428 21.05 26.91 -22.05
CA GLN A 428 21.98 26.77 -23.17
C GLN A 428 21.35 27.10 -24.52
N ILE A 429 20.09 26.71 -24.74
CA ILE A 429 19.36 27.07 -25.97
C ILE A 429 19.18 28.58 -26.06
N ARG A 430 18.85 29.27 -24.96
CA ARG A 430 18.77 30.74 -24.94
C ARG A 430 20.10 31.42 -25.27
N ARG A 431 21.22 30.75 -25.02
CA ARG A 431 22.58 31.21 -25.37
C ARG A 431 23.03 30.80 -26.77
N GLY A 432 22.24 29.99 -27.48
CA GLY A 432 22.59 29.46 -28.81
C GLY A 432 23.59 28.29 -28.77
N ASN A 433 23.72 27.60 -27.64
CA ASN A 433 24.65 26.48 -27.47
C ASN A 433 23.92 25.12 -27.62
N ASP A 434 23.47 24.81 -28.83
CA ASP A 434 22.58 23.68 -29.09
C ASP A 434 23.22 22.30 -28.80
N GLU A 435 24.52 22.13 -29.05
CA GLU A 435 25.25 20.89 -28.71
C GLU A 435 25.29 20.62 -27.19
N ILE A 436 25.49 21.68 -26.40
CA ILE A 436 25.50 21.58 -24.94
C ILE A 436 24.08 21.28 -24.45
N ALA A 437 23.07 21.93 -25.04
CA ALA A 437 21.67 21.66 -24.73
C ALA A 437 21.30 20.20 -25.02
N ALA A 438 21.69 19.65 -26.17
CA ALA A 438 21.48 18.24 -26.52
C ALA A 438 22.13 17.31 -25.47
N THR A 439 23.34 17.63 -25.01
CA THR A 439 24.02 16.88 -23.95
C THR A 439 23.25 16.91 -22.63
N MET A 440 22.71 18.08 -22.24
CA MET A 440 21.90 18.21 -21.03
C MET A 440 20.57 17.45 -21.15
N ILE A 441 19.94 17.42 -22.33
CA ILE A 441 18.71 16.64 -22.57
C ILE A 441 18.99 15.13 -22.49
N ARG A 442 20.12 14.64 -23.01
CA ARG A 442 20.53 13.24 -22.84
C ARG A 442 20.74 12.88 -21.37
N ALA A 443 21.38 13.77 -20.59
CA ALA A 443 21.54 13.58 -19.15
C ALA A 443 20.19 13.52 -18.43
N ALA A 444 19.22 14.38 -18.80
CA ALA A 444 17.86 14.31 -18.28
C ALA A 444 17.18 12.98 -18.60
N CYS A 445 17.30 12.47 -19.83
CA CYS A 445 16.73 11.17 -20.21
C CYS A 445 17.32 10.02 -19.40
N GLN A 446 18.63 10.04 -19.15
CA GLN A 446 19.31 9.05 -18.29
C GLN A 446 18.81 9.12 -16.86
N ALA A 447 18.70 10.32 -16.29
CA ALA A 447 18.16 10.53 -14.94
C ALA A 447 16.73 10.00 -14.80
N VAL A 448 15.86 10.20 -15.79
CA VAL A 448 14.49 9.65 -15.78
C VAL A 448 14.48 8.13 -15.95
N SER A 449 15.36 7.56 -16.78
CA SER A 449 15.47 6.11 -17.00
C SER A 449 15.84 5.34 -15.73
N HIS A 450 16.52 6.01 -14.79
CA HIS A 450 16.76 5.46 -13.46
C HIS A 450 15.47 5.22 -12.65
N ILE A 451 14.32 5.77 -13.03
CA ILE A 451 13.04 5.43 -12.36
C ILE A 451 12.54 4.04 -12.82
N GLU A 452 12.80 3.67 -14.08
CA GLU A 452 12.29 2.46 -14.72
C GLU A 452 13.19 1.23 -14.50
N GLN A 453 14.51 1.40 -14.52
CA GLN A 453 15.47 0.29 -14.50
C GLN A 453 16.56 0.53 -13.46
N GLN A 454 16.47 -0.17 -12.32
CA GLN A 454 17.58 -0.19 -11.36
C GLN A 454 17.89 -1.59 -10.86
N HIS A 455 19.19 -1.91 -10.87
CA HIS A 455 19.75 -2.97 -10.06
C HIS A 455 19.82 -2.48 -8.61
N ILE A 456 18.86 -2.91 -7.80
CA ILE A 456 18.86 -2.67 -6.36
C ILE A 456 19.73 -3.74 -5.70
N ASP A 457 20.51 -3.33 -4.70
CA ASP A 457 21.25 -4.27 -3.85
C ASP A 457 20.27 -5.26 -3.20
N GLU A 458 20.57 -6.55 -3.32
CA GLU A 458 19.75 -7.64 -2.78
C GLU A 458 19.46 -7.47 -1.28
N GLN A 459 20.40 -6.91 -0.50
CA GLN A 459 20.20 -6.68 0.94
C GLN A 459 19.11 -5.65 1.22
N VAL A 460 18.95 -4.67 0.33
CA VAL A 460 17.90 -3.66 0.43
C VAL A 460 16.55 -4.28 0.06
N LEU A 461 16.51 -5.12 -0.98
CA LEU A 461 15.31 -5.86 -1.36
C LEU A 461 14.84 -6.79 -0.24
N ASP A 462 15.75 -7.55 0.37
CA ASP A 462 15.44 -8.43 1.50
C ASP A 462 14.82 -7.64 2.67
N ARG A 463 15.35 -6.44 2.96
CA ARG A 463 14.82 -5.60 4.04
C ARG A 463 13.42 -5.05 3.74
N ILE A 464 13.12 -4.72 2.47
CA ILE A 464 11.79 -4.23 2.05
C ILE A 464 10.77 -5.37 2.14
N PHE A 465 11.04 -6.49 1.46
CA PHE A 465 10.08 -7.60 1.36
C PHE A 465 9.92 -8.39 2.65
N SER A 466 10.89 -8.34 3.58
CA SER A 466 10.75 -8.94 4.92
C SER A 466 9.54 -8.42 5.72
N ARG A 467 9.01 -7.24 5.38
CA ARG A 467 7.84 -6.61 6.03
C ARG A 467 6.51 -7.10 5.49
N PHE A 468 6.52 -7.79 4.35
CA PHE A 468 5.31 -8.23 3.66
C PHE A 468 4.81 -9.53 4.29
N CYS A 469 3.51 -9.79 4.16
CA CYS A 469 2.97 -11.09 4.53
C CYS A 469 3.50 -12.20 3.61
N ILE A 470 3.56 -13.42 4.12
CA ILE A 470 3.85 -14.61 3.33
C ILE A 470 2.64 -14.88 2.41
N GLY A 471 2.88 -15.22 1.13
CA GLY A 471 1.83 -15.61 0.19
C GLY A 471 1.17 -14.46 -0.60
N LYS A 472 1.69 -13.23 -0.56
CA LYS A 472 1.12 -12.07 -1.27
C LYS A 472 1.06 -12.20 -2.78
#